data_AF-A0A3C0X0R1-F1
#
_entry.id   AF-A0A3C0X0R1-F1
#
_cell.length_a   1.000
_cell.length_b   1.000
_cell.length_c   1.000
_cell.angle_alpha   90.00
_cell.angle_beta   90.00
_cell.angle_gamma   90.00
#
_symmetry.space_group_name_H-M   'P 1'
#
loop_
_entity.id
_entity.type
_entity.pdbx_description
1 polymer ?
#
loop_
_entity_poly.entity_id
_entity_poly.type
_entity_poly.pdbx_seq_one_letter_code
_entity_poly.pdbx_strand_id
1 'polypeptide(L)'
;MEYYKEANRFSKKYGMDAFKIIAAYEDAADIPQNERYAGWYGDYGIFEPSLNEDMTYDKLITRYNAGLKYLGIIHEQAKAVCSQFLSDQLAEHIREQLSNHNADAEYRPVSVITKMDTPEFTKEMLEVDRDMEVDCDICSEITVVFRCWFDADKKFALHINDVDDVWLNMYGKYDPYADTLRIECEIDKLDGCVYFDYIPTDAESQLIKDMITQKIREEYCQTPQEFCEEARTIENGGITQ
;
A
#
# COMPACT_ATOMS: atom_id res chain seq x y z
N MET A 1 -36.57 -2.87 -5.26
CA MET A 1 -35.90 -1.60 -4.96
C MET A 1 -34.54 -1.62 -5.63
N GLU A 2 -34.26 -0.63 -6.48
CA GLU A 2 -33.10 -0.59 -7.39
C GLU A 2 -31.77 -0.43 -6.65
N TYR A 3 -31.74 0.41 -5.61
CA TYR A 3 -30.57 0.60 -4.73
C TYR A 3 -30.08 -0.70 -4.08
N TYR A 4 -30.99 -1.62 -3.73
CA TYR A 4 -30.61 -2.94 -3.16
C TYR A 4 -29.92 -3.82 -4.21
N LYS A 5 -30.25 -3.67 -5.50
CA LYS A 5 -29.55 -4.39 -6.58
C LYS A 5 -28.12 -3.87 -6.74
N GLU A 6 -27.95 -2.54 -6.69
CA GLU A 6 -26.62 -1.92 -6.79
C GLU A 6 -25.72 -2.28 -5.61
N ALA A 7 -26.25 -2.25 -4.38
CA ALA A 7 -25.51 -2.69 -3.20
C ALA A 7 -25.12 -4.18 -3.25
N ASN A 8 -26.01 -5.06 -3.73
CA ASN A 8 -25.68 -6.47 -3.94
C ASN A 8 -24.63 -6.69 -5.03
N ARG A 9 -24.67 -5.89 -6.10
CA ARG A 9 -23.66 -5.93 -7.14
C ARG A 9 -22.29 -5.51 -6.58
N PHE A 10 -22.28 -4.46 -5.77
CA PHE A 10 -21.08 -3.96 -5.09
C PHE A 10 -20.50 -4.98 -4.11
N SER A 11 -21.33 -5.55 -3.22
CA SER A 11 -20.87 -6.51 -2.20
C SER A 11 -20.34 -7.81 -2.79
N LYS A 12 -20.89 -8.27 -3.92
CA LYS A 12 -20.35 -9.43 -4.66
C LYS A 12 -18.94 -9.19 -5.19
N LYS A 13 -18.59 -7.94 -5.49
CA LYS A 13 -17.27 -7.59 -6.01
C LYS A 13 -16.28 -7.23 -4.91
N TYR A 14 -16.69 -6.43 -3.93
CA TYR A 14 -15.79 -5.85 -2.93
C TYR A 14 -15.92 -6.47 -1.53
N GLY A 15 -16.81 -7.44 -1.37
CA GLY A 15 -17.11 -8.06 -0.08
C GLY A 15 -17.96 -7.17 0.84
N MET A 16 -18.36 -7.72 1.98
CA MET A 16 -19.14 -6.99 2.99
C MET A 16 -18.28 -6.02 3.80
N ASP A 17 -16.98 -6.29 3.94
CA ASP A 17 -16.01 -5.41 4.62
C ASP A 17 -15.93 -4.03 3.97
N ALA A 18 -16.25 -3.93 2.68
CA ALA A 18 -16.30 -2.65 1.97
C ALA A 18 -17.30 -1.66 2.58
N PHE A 19 -18.42 -2.13 3.15
CA PHE A 19 -19.38 -1.25 3.83
C PHE A 19 -18.83 -0.71 5.16
N LYS A 20 -17.96 -1.45 5.84
CA LYS A 20 -17.27 -0.95 7.03
C LYS A 20 -16.30 0.18 6.67
N ILE A 21 -15.56 0.04 5.57
CA ILE A 21 -14.67 1.09 5.07
C ILE A 21 -15.47 2.32 4.63
N ILE A 22 -16.59 2.14 3.92
CA ILE A 22 -17.50 3.24 3.56
C ILE A 22 -18.01 3.95 4.82
N ALA A 23 -18.50 3.20 5.81
CA ALA A 23 -19.02 3.77 7.04
C ALA A 23 -17.94 4.55 7.83
N ALA A 24 -16.73 4.00 7.94
CA ALA A 24 -15.61 4.67 8.59
C ALA A 24 -15.24 5.99 7.88
N TYR A 25 -15.22 6.00 6.55
CA TYR A 25 -14.98 7.22 5.78
C TYR A 25 -16.12 8.24 5.93
N GLU A 26 -17.37 7.79 5.86
CA GLU A 26 -18.54 8.67 6.03
C GLU A 26 -18.62 9.27 7.42
N ASP A 27 -18.19 8.56 8.46
CA ASP A 27 -18.03 9.09 9.81
C ASP A 27 -16.87 10.09 9.92
N ALA A 28 -15.72 9.75 9.35
CA ALA A 28 -14.54 10.62 9.38
C ALA A 28 -14.75 11.94 8.61
N ALA A 29 -15.56 11.90 7.55
CA ALA A 29 -15.90 13.06 6.71
C ALA A 29 -17.17 13.79 7.17
N ASP A 30 -17.69 13.48 8.37
CA ASP A 30 -18.89 14.10 8.96
C ASP A 30 -20.12 14.08 8.03
N ILE A 31 -20.29 13.00 7.25
CA ILE A 31 -21.42 12.86 6.32
C ILE A 31 -22.72 12.68 7.13
N PRO A 32 -23.76 13.49 6.87
CA PRO A 32 -25.05 13.39 7.56
C PRO A 32 -25.66 12.00 7.41
N GLN A 33 -26.30 11.50 8.48
CA GLN A 33 -26.85 10.13 8.52
C GLN A 33 -27.81 9.81 7.36
N ASN A 34 -28.59 10.78 6.88
CA ASN A 34 -29.51 10.64 5.75
C ASN A 34 -28.81 10.58 4.38
N GLU A 35 -27.53 10.93 4.31
CA GLU A 35 -26.70 10.89 3.10
C GLU A 35 -25.71 9.72 3.08
N ARG A 36 -25.61 8.97 4.18
CA ARG A 36 -24.74 7.80 4.29
C ARG A 36 -25.22 6.66 3.40
N TYR A 37 -24.28 5.86 2.90
CA TYR A 37 -24.56 4.67 2.10
C TYR A 37 -24.32 3.37 2.86
N ALA A 38 -23.61 3.42 3.98
CA ALA A 38 -23.42 2.26 4.86
C ALA A 38 -24.02 2.51 6.25
N GLY A 39 -24.58 1.45 6.84
CA GLY A 39 -25.11 1.44 8.19
C GLY A 39 -24.47 0.34 9.03
N TRP A 40 -24.33 0.58 10.33
CA TRP A 40 -23.92 -0.42 11.30
C TRP A 40 -25.13 -1.02 12.00
N TYR A 41 -25.29 -2.34 11.90
CA TYR A 41 -26.34 -3.09 12.57
C TYR A 41 -25.73 -3.85 13.75
N GLY A 42 -25.66 -3.16 14.89
CA GLY A 42 -24.96 -3.63 16.10
C GLY A 42 -25.43 -4.99 16.64
N ASP A 43 -26.72 -5.33 16.47
CA ASP A 43 -27.27 -6.62 16.91
C ASP A 43 -26.68 -7.83 16.17
N TYR A 44 -26.20 -7.61 14.95
CA TYR A 44 -25.60 -8.63 14.10
C TYR A 44 -24.07 -8.44 13.94
N GLY A 45 -23.52 -7.34 14.44
CA GLY A 45 -22.10 -7.02 14.29
C GLY A 45 -21.66 -6.80 12.85
N ILE A 46 -22.59 -6.47 11.94
CA ILE A 46 -22.35 -6.35 10.50
C ILE A 46 -22.59 -4.93 9.99
N PHE A 47 -21.86 -4.59 8.94
CA PHE A 47 -22.11 -3.41 8.12
C PHE A 47 -22.93 -3.81 6.91
N GLU A 48 -23.96 -3.04 6.62
CA GLU A 48 -24.86 -3.27 5.50
C GLU A 48 -25.11 -1.98 4.72
N PRO A 49 -25.55 -2.08 3.46
CA PRO A 49 -26.04 -0.92 2.74
C PRO A 49 -27.19 -0.23 3.49
N SER A 50 -27.19 1.10 3.46
CA SER A 50 -28.29 1.91 3.97
C SER A 50 -29.54 1.80 3.09
N LEU A 51 -30.65 2.37 3.57
CA LEU A 51 -31.89 2.52 2.80
C LEU A 51 -31.92 3.80 1.95
N ASN A 52 -30.76 4.41 1.70
CA ASN A 52 -30.66 5.62 0.89
C ASN A 52 -31.02 5.32 -0.58
N GLU A 53 -32.12 5.90 -1.07
CA GLU A 53 -32.61 5.68 -2.43
C GLU A 53 -31.69 6.28 -3.50
N ASP A 54 -30.88 7.28 -3.13
CA ASP A 54 -29.91 7.91 -4.02
C ASP A 54 -28.61 7.10 -4.14
N MET A 55 -28.48 5.97 -3.44
CA MET A 55 -27.32 5.09 -3.47
C MET A 55 -27.21 4.38 -4.82
N THR A 56 -26.12 4.64 -5.53
CA THR A 56 -25.76 3.97 -6.78
C THR A 56 -24.42 3.24 -6.64
N TYR A 57 -24.13 2.34 -7.56
CA TYR A 57 -22.85 1.62 -7.60
C TYR A 57 -21.65 2.57 -7.70
N ASP A 58 -21.74 3.62 -8.51
CA ASP A 58 -20.66 4.61 -8.68
C ASP A 58 -20.42 5.43 -7.40
N LYS A 59 -21.49 5.75 -6.68
CA LYS A 59 -21.41 6.44 -5.38
C LYS A 59 -20.77 5.55 -4.30
N LEU A 60 -21.14 4.26 -4.27
CA LEU A 60 -20.51 3.27 -3.39
C LEU A 60 -19.02 3.14 -3.69
N ILE A 61 -18.64 2.98 -4.97
CA ILE A 61 -17.23 2.95 -5.39
C ILE A 61 -16.51 4.23 -4.97
N THR A 62 -17.12 5.39 -5.16
CA THR A 62 -16.51 6.67 -4.79
C THR A 62 -16.20 6.74 -3.30
N ARG A 63 -17.16 6.39 -2.43
CA ARG A 63 -16.95 6.35 -0.98
C ARG A 63 -15.93 5.29 -0.57
N TYR A 64 -15.99 4.12 -1.18
CA TYR A 64 -15.09 3.02 -0.89
C TYR A 64 -13.64 3.36 -1.24
N ASN A 65 -13.39 3.87 -2.44
CA ASN A 65 -12.07 4.29 -2.89
C ASN A 65 -11.53 5.45 -2.04
N ALA A 66 -12.39 6.37 -1.59
CA ALA A 66 -11.98 7.41 -0.66
C ALA A 66 -11.53 6.82 0.69
N GLY A 67 -12.28 5.84 1.22
CA GLY A 67 -11.90 5.11 2.42
C GLY A 67 -10.57 4.37 2.27
N LEU A 68 -10.39 3.60 1.18
CA LEU A 68 -9.12 2.92 0.87
C LEU A 68 -7.94 3.91 0.81
N LYS A 69 -8.11 5.03 0.09
CA LYS A 69 -7.09 6.08 -0.02
C LYS A 69 -6.66 6.59 1.35
N TYR A 70 -7.59 7.01 2.20
CA TYR A 70 -7.26 7.60 3.49
C TYR A 70 -6.92 6.58 4.58
N LEU A 71 -7.13 5.30 4.33
CA LEU A 71 -6.55 4.22 5.12
C LEU A 71 -5.15 3.83 4.64
N GLY A 72 -4.72 4.31 3.47
CA GLY A 72 -3.45 3.93 2.84
C GLY A 72 -3.37 2.43 2.55
N ILE A 73 -4.45 1.83 2.05
CA ILE A 73 -4.53 0.40 1.73
C ILE A 73 -5.15 0.15 0.37
N ILE A 74 -4.92 -1.04 -0.17
CA ILE A 74 -5.59 -1.57 -1.36
C ILE A 74 -6.77 -2.48 -0.99
N HIS A 75 -7.60 -2.82 -1.98
CA HIS A 75 -8.78 -3.64 -1.78
C HIS A 75 -8.45 -5.00 -1.15
N GLU A 76 -7.33 -5.60 -1.57
CA GLU A 76 -6.81 -6.90 -1.13
C GLU A 76 -6.53 -6.93 0.38
N GLN A 77 -6.27 -5.77 0.98
CA GLN A 77 -6.00 -5.62 2.41
C GLN A 77 -7.27 -5.35 3.24
N ALA A 78 -8.37 -4.99 2.59
CA ALA A 78 -9.59 -4.50 3.25
C ALA A 78 -10.13 -5.48 4.29
N LYS A 79 -10.17 -6.78 3.96
CA LYS A 79 -10.69 -7.83 4.84
C LYS A 79 -9.85 -7.97 6.11
N ALA A 80 -8.53 -8.07 5.96
CA ALA A 80 -7.62 -8.23 7.09
C ALA A 80 -7.69 -7.00 8.02
N VAL A 81 -7.62 -5.79 7.46
CA VAL A 81 -7.77 -4.53 8.20
C VAL A 81 -9.12 -4.46 8.91
N CYS A 82 -10.22 -4.78 8.22
CA CYS A 82 -11.56 -4.76 8.82
C CYS A 82 -11.74 -5.78 9.93
N SER A 83 -11.00 -6.89 9.92
CA SER A 83 -11.06 -7.88 11.00
C SER A 83 -10.29 -7.47 12.26
N GLN A 84 -9.26 -6.63 12.12
CA GLN A 84 -8.41 -6.22 13.25
C GLN A 84 -8.84 -4.89 13.90
N PHE A 85 -9.38 -3.94 13.13
CA PHE A 85 -9.74 -2.62 13.64
C PHE A 85 -11.25 -2.46 13.81
N LEU A 86 -11.66 -1.76 14.86
CA LEU A 86 -13.03 -1.27 15.01
C LEU A 86 -13.31 -0.15 14.01
N SER A 87 -14.59 0.05 13.68
CA SER A 87 -14.99 1.11 12.73
C SER A 87 -14.55 2.50 13.19
N ASP A 88 -14.66 2.78 14.49
CA ASP A 88 -14.29 4.08 15.05
C ASP A 88 -12.77 4.31 14.98
N GLN A 89 -11.96 3.24 15.11
CA GLN A 89 -10.50 3.33 14.95
C GLN A 89 -10.12 3.62 13.49
N LEU A 90 -10.82 3.00 12.54
CA LEU A 90 -10.65 3.30 11.12
C LEU A 90 -11.07 4.74 10.81
N ALA A 91 -12.19 5.20 11.35
CA ALA A 91 -12.67 6.57 11.17
C ALA A 91 -11.71 7.59 11.78
N GLU A 92 -11.15 7.32 12.96
CA GLU A 92 -10.15 8.18 13.60
C GLU A 92 -8.89 8.32 12.74
N HIS A 93 -8.36 7.21 12.22
CA HIS A 93 -7.22 7.25 11.29
C HIS A 93 -7.54 8.02 10.01
N ILE A 94 -8.71 7.78 9.39
CA ILE A 94 -9.13 8.53 8.19
C ILE A 94 -9.25 10.02 8.49
N ARG A 95 -9.76 10.41 9.67
CA ARG A 95 -9.92 11.82 10.07
C ARG A 95 -8.57 12.52 10.22
N GLU A 96 -7.59 11.84 10.81
CA GLU A 96 -6.20 12.30 10.88
C GLU A 96 -5.61 12.52 9.47
N GLN A 97 -5.76 11.52 8.59
CA GLN A 97 -5.29 11.56 7.21
C GLN A 97 -5.98 12.65 6.36
N LEU A 98 -7.28 12.88 6.55
CA LEU A 98 -8.02 13.98 5.93
C LEU A 98 -7.46 15.35 6.35
N SER A 99 -7.15 15.53 7.63
CA SER A 99 -6.55 16.76 8.14
C SER A 99 -5.19 17.03 7.50
N ASN A 100 -4.37 15.99 7.35
CA ASN A 100 -3.04 16.08 6.74
C ASN A 100 -3.10 16.40 5.25
N HIS A 101 -4.00 15.76 4.50
CA HIS A 101 -4.15 16.00 3.06
C HIS A 101 -4.53 17.46 2.74
N ASN A 102 -5.33 18.10 3.58
CA ASN A 102 -5.69 19.51 3.38
C ASN A 102 -4.52 20.48 3.62
N ALA A 103 -3.43 20.02 4.25
CA ALA A 103 -2.27 20.83 4.60
C ALA A 103 -1.08 20.66 3.63
N ASP A 104 -1.06 19.60 2.81
CA ASP A 104 0.10 19.22 1.99
C ASP A 104 -0.30 18.84 0.55
N ALA A 105 0.29 19.51 -0.43
CA ALA A 105 0.05 19.27 -1.85
C ALA A 105 0.70 17.97 -2.37
N GLU A 106 1.72 17.46 -1.68
CA GLU A 106 2.43 16.21 -1.99
C GLU A 106 1.99 15.04 -1.08
N TYR A 107 0.86 15.21 -0.39
CA TYR A 107 0.34 14.28 0.59
C TYR A 107 0.32 12.82 0.12
N ARG A 108 0.97 11.96 0.92
CA ARG A 108 0.88 10.50 0.81
C ARG A 108 0.23 9.94 2.08
N PRO A 109 -0.82 9.11 1.95
CA PRO A 109 -1.48 8.55 3.12
C PRO A 109 -0.57 7.56 3.84
N VAL A 110 -0.48 7.71 5.16
CA VAL A 110 0.16 6.70 6.01
C VAL A 110 -0.79 5.51 6.11
N SER A 111 -0.30 4.31 5.82
CA SER A 111 -1.13 3.11 5.90
C SER A 111 -1.55 2.80 7.33
N VAL A 112 -2.82 2.46 7.55
CA VAL A 112 -3.33 1.98 8.84
C VAL A 112 -2.67 0.66 9.27
N ILE A 113 -2.10 -0.09 8.32
CA ILE A 113 -1.38 -1.34 8.59
C ILE A 113 -0.15 -1.12 9.48
N THR A 114 0.43 0.09 9.48
CA THR A 114 1.51 0.46 10.41
C THR A 114 1.10 0.40 11.88
N LYS A 115 -0.21 0.37 12.18
CA LYS A 115 -0.77 0.20 13.53
C LYS A 115 -1.04 -1.27 13.88
N MET A 116 -0.79 -2.20 12.96
CA MET A 116 -0.91 -3.65 13.18
C MET A 116 0.41 -4.20 13.72
N ASP A 117 0.32 -5.27 14.50
CA ASP A 117 1.48 -6.05 14.91
C ASP A 117 1.92 -6.96 13.75
N THR A 118 2.76 -6.41 12.86
CA THR A 118 3.32 -7.16 11.72
C THR A 118 4.75 -7.61 12.04
N PRO A 119 5.17 -8.81 11.59
CA PRO A 119 6.51 -9.29 11.85
C PRO A 119 7.55 -8.41 11.13
N GLU A 120 8.61 -8.01 11.84
CA GLU A 120 9.76 -7.30 11.25
C GLU A 120 10.53 -8.22 10.28
N PHE A 121 11.10 -7.64 9.22
CA PHE A 121 11.98 -8.38 8.32
C PHE A 121 13.24 -8.88 9.04
N THR A 122 13.67 -10.07 8.67
CA THR A 122 15.00 -10.61 9.00
C THR A 122 15.80 -10.84 7.73
N LYS A 123 17.12 -10.98 7.87
CA LYS A 123 18.03 -11.17 6.72
C LYS A 123 17.69 -12.43 5.90
N GLU A 124 17.10 -13.43 6.53
CA GLU A 124 16.72 -14.69 5.87
C GLU A 124 15.40 -14.58 5.08
N MET A 125 14.63 -13.52 5.28
CA MET A 125 13.35 -13.30 4.60
C MET A 125 13.52 -12.67 3.22
N LEU A 126 14.64 -11.99 2.98
CA LEU A 126 14.89 -11.18 1.80
C LEU A 126 16.25 -11.52 1.20
N GLU A 127 16.36 -11.50 -0.12
CA GLU A 127 17.64 -11.47 -0.84
C GLU A 127 17.56 -10.31 -1.83
N VAL A 128 18.58 -9.46 -1.81
CA VAL A 128 18.73 -8.41 -2.82
C VAL A 128 19.24 -9.06 -4.09
N ASP A 129 18.48 -8.95 -5.18
CA ASP A 129 18.96 -9.44 -6.47
C ASP A 129 20.19 -8.63 -6.93
N ARG A 130 21.02 -9.23 -7.76
CA ARG A 130 22.18 -8.54 -8.35
C ARG A 130 21.75 -7.53 -9.41
N ASP A 131 20.58 -7.72 -10.00
CA ASP A 131 20.04 -6.85 -11.03
C ASP A 131 19.54 -5.56 -10.34
N MET A 132 20.36 -4.52 -10.40
CA MET A 132 20.11 -3.18 -9.84
C MET A 132 20.22 -2.13 -10.93
N GLU A 133 19.35 -1.12 -10.85
CA GLU A 133 19.34 -0.01 -11.80
C GLU A 133 19.43 1.32 -11.03
N VAL A 134 20.18 2.27 -11.56
CA VAL A 134 20.19 3.65 -11.05
C VAL A 134 19.22 4.43 -11.93
N ASP A 135 18.30 5.17 -11.30
CA ASP A 135 17.37 6.07 -12.01
C ASP A 135 18.18 7.04 -12.89
N CYS A 136 17.92 7.05 -14.19
CA CYS A 136 18.68 7.83 -15.17
C CYS A 136 18.41 9.35 -15.09
N ASP A 137 17.22 9.76 -14.66
CA ASP A 137 16.83 11.17 -14.64
C ASP A 137 17.39 11.90 -13.40
N ILE A 138 17.41 11.20 -12.25
CA ILE A 138 17.83 11.75 -10.96
C ILE A 138 19.26 11.28 -10.61
N CYS A 139 19.63 10.09 -11.08
CA CYS A 139 20.91 9.43 -10.83
C CYS A 139 21.32 9.37 -9.35
N SER A 140 20.34 9.42 -8.44
CA SER A 140 20.55 9.31 -7.00
C SER A 140 19.78 8.15 -6.39
N GLU A 141 18.83 7.55 -7.11
CA GLU A 141 17.99 6.48 -6.60
C GLU A 141 18.38 5.14 -7.23
N ILE A 142 18.69 4.17 -6.39
CA ILE A 142 18.99 2.79 -6.77
C ILE A 142 17.70 1.98 -6.64
N THR A 143 17.23 1.44 -7.76
CA THR A 143 16.16 0.44 -7.81
C THR A 143 16.75 -0.95 -7.65
N VAL A 144 16.26 -1.70 -6.67
CA VAL A 144 16.62 -3.10 -6.44
C VAL A 144 15.39 -3.99 -6.47
N VAL A 145 15.54 -5.21 -6.96
CA VAL A 145 14.51 -6.26 -6.86
C VAL A 145 14.82 -7.15 -5.67
N PHE A 146 13.81 -7.48 -4.87
CA PHE A 146 13.95 -8.46 -3.80
C PHE A 146 13.36 -9.80 -4.18
N ARG A 147 14.10 -10.86 -3.87
CA ARG A 147 13.50 -12.19 -3.72
C ARG A 147 13.00 -12.33 -2.29
N CYS A 148 11.79 -12.88 -2.14
CA CYS A 148 11.07 -12.91 -0.87
C CYS A 148 10.81 -14.36 -0.43
N TRP A 149 11.12 -14.68 0.84
CA TRP A 149 10.89 -16.00 1.46
C TRP A 149 9.99 -15.94 2.71
N PHE A 150 9.26 -14.83 2.89
CA PHE A 150 8.34 -14.64 4.01
C PHE A 150 6.88 -14.82 3.60
N ASP A 151 6.01 -14.89 4.60
CA ASP A 151 4.55 -14.97 4.41
C ASP A 151 3.99 -13.55 4.10
N ALA A 152 3.78 -13.27 2.82
CA ALA A 152 3.28 -11.98 2.35
C ALA A 152 1.90 -11.61 2.91
N ASP A 153 1.01 -12.59 3.06
CA ASP A 153 -0.32 -12.41 3.63
C ASP A 153 -0.24 -11.88 5.06
N LYS A 154 0.65 -12.46 5.88
CA LYS A 154 0.88 -11.99 7.26
C LYS A 154 1.58 -10.64 7.30
N LYS A 155 2.58 -10.42 6.44
CA LYS A 155 3.39 -9.20 6.47
C LYS A 155 2.60 -7.97 6.02
N PHE A 156 1.79 -8.11 4.97
CA PHE A 156 1.11 -6.99 4.31
C PHE A 156 -0.41 -7.01 4.44
N ALA A 157 -0.94 -7.86 5.33
CA ALA A 157 -2.37 -8.03 5.54
C ALA A 157 -3.12 -8.45 4.24
N LEU A 158 -2.49 -9.31 3.43
CA LEU A 158 -3.02 -9.78 2.15
C LEU A 158 -3.73 -11.13 2.28
N HIS A 159 -4.32 -11.57 1.18
CA HIS A 159 -4.86 -12.92 1.02
C HIS A 159 -4.62 -13.43 -0.41
N ILE A 160 -3.34 -13.55 -0.78
CA ILE A 160 -2.89 -13.92 -2.12
C ILE A 160 -2.26 -15.31 -2.17
N ASN A 161 -1.76 -15.85 -1.06
CA ASN A 161 -1.03 -17.13 -1.06
C ASN A 161 -1.91 -18.33 -1.47
N ASP A 162 -3.23 -18.23 -1.27
CA ASP A 162 -4.20 -19.27 -1.65
C ASP A 162 -4.80 -19.06 -3.05
N VAL A 163 -4.31 -18.08 -3.81
CA VAL A 163 -4.81 -17.74 -5.15
C VAL A 163 -3.80 -18.17 -6.20
N ASP A 164 -4.21 -19.09 -7.07
CA ASP A 164 -3.38 -19.55 -8.19
C ASP A 164 -3.00 -18.39 -9.11
N ASP A 165 -1.77 -18.43 -9.64
CA ASP A 165 -1.21 -17.42 -10.56
C ASP A 165 -1.23 -15.99 -10.02
N VAL A 166 -1.08 -15.83 -8.70
CA VAL A 166 -0.89 -14.54 -8.02
C VAL A 166 0.39 -14.59 -7.19
N TRP A 167 1.26 -13.59 -7.36
CA TRP A 167 2.47 -13.45 -6.55
C TRP A 167 2.76 -11.99 -6.24
N LEU A 168 3.60 -11.79 -5.22
CA LEU A 168 4.07 -10.47 -4.82
C LEU A 168 5.50 -10.26 -5.32
N ASN A 169 5.71 -9.20 -6.10
CA ASN A 169 7.02 -8.64 -6.35
C ASN A 169 7.27 -7.47 -5.39
N MET A 170 8.52 -7.33 -4.93
CA MET A 170 8.92 -6.28 -4.01
C MET A 170 10.16 -5.58 -4.56
N TYR A 171 10.12 -4.25 -4.59
CA TYR A 171 11.16 -3.39 -5.12
C TYR A 171 11.60 -2.38 -4.06
N GLY A 172 12.90 -2.12 -3.99
CA GLY A 172 13.47 -1.11 -3.12
C GLY A 172 13.94 0.07 -3.94
N LYS A 173 13.59 1.28 -3.51
CA LYS A 173 14.04 2.54 -4.06
C LYS A 173 14.91 3.23 -3.02
N TYR A 174 16.23 3.09 -3.13
CA TYR A 174 17.18 3.57 -2.14
C TYR A 174 17.97 4.76 -2.68
N ASP A 175 17.87 5.91 -2.03
CA ASP A 175 18.74 7.06 -2.27
C ASP A 175 19.84 7.11 -1.20
N PRO A 176 21.12 6.82 -1.54
CA PRO A 176 22.22 6.82 -0.58
C PRO A 176 22.78 8.22 -0.27
N TYR A 177 22.29 9.28 -0.92
CA TYR A 177 22.64 10.66 -0.61
C TYR A 177 21.65 11.28 0.38
N ALA A 178 20.36 11.03 0.19
CA ALA A 178 19.29 11.44 1.10
C ALA A 178 19.10 10.47 2.28
N ASP A 179 19.69 9.28 2.19
CA ASP A 179 19.50 8.17 3.12
C ASP A 179 18.00 7.78 3.28
N THR A 180 17.29 7.73 2.15
CA THR A 180 15.86 7.39 2.10
C THR A 180 15.65 6.06 1.39
N LEU A 181 14.75 5.23 1.93
CA LEU A 181 14.33 3.97 1.31
C LEU A 181 12.81 3.98 1.17
N ARG A 182 12.31 3.67 -0.03
CA ARG A 182 10.90 3.34 -0.26
C ARG A 182 10.79 1.90 -0.72
N ILE A 183 9.74 1.21 -0.30
CA ILE A 183 9.40 -0.12 -0.79
C ILE A 183 8.14 0.00 -1.64
N GLU A 184 8.22 -0.50 -2.86
CA GLU A 184 7.09 -0.62 -3.77
C GLU A 184 6.78 -2.11 -3.93
N CYS A 185 5.52 -2.45 -3.73
CA CYS A 185 5.02 -3.81 -3.87
C CYS A 185 4.08 -3.89 -5.06
N GLU A 186 4.20 -4.96 -5.84
CA GLU A 186 3.34 -5.28 -6.96
C GLU A 186 2.72 -6.65 -6.74
N ILE A 187 1.39 -6.71 -6.74
CA ILE A 187 0.64 -7.96 -6.78
C ILE A 187 0.35 -8.23 -8.25
N ASP A 188 1.07 -9.19 -8.84
CA ASP A 188 0.86 -9.63 -10.20
C ASP A 188 -0.28 -10.66 -10.25
N LYS A 189 -1.18 -10.50 -11.22
CA LYS A 189 -2.36 -11.36 -11.42
C LYS A 189 -2.63 -11.50 -12.91
N LEU A 190 -3.35 -12.57 -13.27
CA LEU A 190 -3.75 -12.85 -14.66
C LEU A 190 -4.48 -11.68 -15.37
N ASP A 191 -5.24 -10.85 -14.63
CA ASP A 191 -6.02 -9.73 -15.17
C ASP A 191 -5.37 -8.35 -14.94
N GLY A 192 -4.13 -8.32 -14.47
CA GLY A 192 -3.32 -7.11 -14.31
C GLY A 192 -2.63 -7.02 -12.95
N CYS A 193 -1.93 -5.92 -12.73
CA CYS A 193 -1.14 -5.69 -11.52
C CYS A 193 -1.82 -4.69 -10.58
N VAL A 194 -1.63 -4.89 -9.28
CA VAL A 194 -2.02 -3.92 -8.23
C VAL A 194 -0.78 -3.48 -7.48
N TYR A 195 -0.59 -2.17 -7.34
CA TYR A 195 0.58 -1.60 -6.68
C TYR A 195 0.22 -0.98 -5.33
N PHE A 196 1.12 -1.10 -4.36
CA PHE A 196 1.03 -0.38 -3.09
C PHE A 196 2.43 -0.08 -2.54
N ASP A 197 2.55 1.02 -1.82
CA ASP A 197 3.78 1.37 -1.11
C ASP A 197 3.79 0.72 0.28
N TYR A 198 4.96 0.27 0.72
CA TYR A 198 5.21 -0.13 2.10
C TYR A 198 6.21 0.81 2.75
N ILE A 199 5.86 1.30 3.94
CA ILE A 199 6.76 2.11 4.76
C ILE A 199 7.41 1.17 5.77
N PRO A 200 8.69 0.81 5.60
CA PRO A 200 9.38 -0.04 6.54
C PRO A 200 9.57 0.66 7.88
N THR A 201 9.70 -0.13 8.95
CA THR A 201 10.15 0.40 10.25
C THR A 201 11.60 0.90 10.15
N ASP A 202 12.06 1.68 11.13
CA ASP A 202 13.46 2.13 11.15
C ASP A 202 14.44 0.94 11.14
N ALA A 203 14.10 -0.15 11.84
CA ALA A 203 14.91 -1.36 11.88
C ALA A 203 14.95 -2.08 10.54
N GLU A 204 13.80 -2.22 9.87
CA GLU A 204 13.72 -2.81 8.53
C GLU A 204 14.44 -1.96 7.50
N SER A 205 14.27 -0.64 7.57
CA SER A 205 14.92 0.30 6.68
C SER A 205 16.44 0.17 6.78
N GLN A 206 16.98 0.13 8.00
CA GLN A 206 18.40 -0.09 8.20
C GLN A 206 18.86 -1.45 7.68
N LEU A 207 18.13 -2.52 8.00
CA LEU A 207 18.44 -3.88 7.53
C LEU A 207 18.52 -3.93 6.00
N ILE A 208 17.51 -3.41 5.32
CA ILE A 208 17.41 -3.44 3.86
C ILE A 208 18.54 -2.60 3.24
N LYS A 209 18.81 -1.39 3.75
CA LYS A 209 19.92 -0.55 3.28
C LYS A 209 21.28 -1.24 3.46
N ASP A 210 21.49 -1.92 4.59
CA ASP A 210 22.72 -2.69 4.85
C ASP A 210 22.86 -3.85 3.86
N MET A 211 21.75 -4.54 3.55
CA MET A 211 21.73 -5.62 2.57
C MET A 211 22.04 -5.13 1.15
N ILE A 212 21.45 -4.01 0.73
CA ILE A 212 21.74 -3.39 -0.58
C ILE A 212 23.22 -2.98 -0.65
N THR A 213 23.72 -2.32 0.40
CA THR A 213 25.12 -1.91 0.50
C THR A 213 26.07 -3.10 0.43
N GLN A 214 25.75 -4.18 1.14
CA GLN A 214 26.53 -5.42 1.09
C GLN A 214 26.55 -6.00 -0.33
N LYS A 215 25.39 -6.09 -0.99
CA LYS A 215 25.27 -6.65 -2.32
C LYS A 215 26.03 -5.84 -3.38
N ILE A 216 25.94 -4.51 -3.33
CA ILE A 216 26.72 -3.62 -4.21
C ILE A 216 28.22 -3.84 -4.01
N ARG A 217 28.66 -3.96 -2.75
CA ARG A 217 30.07 -4.20 -2.44
C ARG A 217 30.56 -5.55 -2.95
N GLU A 218 29.73 -6.60 -2.86
CA GLU A 218 30.08 -7.95 -3.31
C GLU A 218 30.17 -8.05 -4.84
N GLU A 219 29.23 -7.44 -5.56
CA GLU A 219 29.13 -7.54 -7.03
C GLU A 219 30.02 -6.51 -7.76
N TYR A 220 30.16 -5.29 -7.21
CA TYR A 220 30.82 -4.16 -7.88
C TYR A 220 32.04 -3.61 -7.14
N CYS A 221 32.33 -4.07 -5.93
CA CYS A 221 33.41 -3.53 -5.07
C CYS A 221 33.27 -2.03 -4.77
N GLN A 222 32.03 -1.52 -4.75
CA GLN A 222 31.70 -0.10 -4.57
C GLN A 222 30.90 0.15 -3.31
N THR A 223 30.85 1.42 -2.90
CA THR A 223 29.80 1.97 -2.05
C THR A 223 28.55 2.31 -2.87
N PRO A 224 27.36 2.42 -2.26
CA PRO A 224 26.15 2.83 -2.98
C PRO A 224 26.28 4.19 -3.70
N GLN A 225 27.03 5.13 -3.13
CA GLN A 225 27.26 6.44 -3.76
C GLN A 225 28.17 6.31 -5.00
N GLU A 226 29.25 5.52 -4.91
CA GLU A 226 30.12 5.25 -6.07
C GLU A 226 29.36 4.52 -7.19
N PHE A 227 28.45 3.60 -6.84
CA PHE A 227 27.59 2.91 -7.81
C PHE A 227 26.69 3.90 -8.59
N CYS A 228 26.12 4.90 -7.90
CA CYS A 228 25.36 5.98 -8.54
C CYS A 228 26.25 6.87 -9.42
N GLU A 229 27.46 7.19 -8.97
CA GLU A 229 28.40 8.03 -9.73
C GLU A 229 28.85 7.38 -11.04
N GLU A 230 29.12 6.07 -11.03
CA GLU A 230 29.50 5.36 -12.25
C GLU A 230 28.39 5.44 -13.31
N ALA A 231 27.14 5.23 -12.92
CA ALA A 231 25.98 5.36 -13.81
C ALA A 231 25.90 6.76 -14.46
N ARG A 232 26.10 7.83 -13.68
CA ARG A 232 26.16 9.22 -14.19
C ARG A 232 27.26 9.43 -15.23
N THR A 233 28.42 8.80 -15.04
CA THR A 233 29.53 8.95 -15.98
C THR A 233 29.28 8.25 -17.31
N ILE A 234 28.59 7.11 -17.29
CA ILE A 234 28.21 6.36 -18.51
C ILE A 234 27.22 7.17 -19.35
N GLU A 235 26.21 7.80 -18.72
CA GLU A 235 25.24 8.63 -19.43
C GLU A 235 25.86 9.87 -20.07
N ASN A 236 26.72 10.58 -19.33
CA ASN A 236 27.41 11.75 -19.86
C ASN A 236 28.49 11.39 -20.89
N GLY A 237 29.03 10.17 -20.84
CA GLY A 237 30.00 9.62 -21.79
C GLY A 237 29.43 9.33 -23.19
N GLY A 238 28.10 9.34 -23.35
CA GLY A 238 27.43 9.26 -24.65
C GLY A 238 27.46 10.58 -25.45
N ILE A 239 27.90 11.69 -24.85
CA ILE A 239 28.14 12.97 -25.52
C ILE A 239 29.65 13.23 -25.60
N THR A 240 30.33 12.44 -26.42
CA THR A 240 31.63 12.85 -26.98
C THR A 240 31.52 12.86 -28.51
N GLN A 241 31.39 14.08 -29.04
CA GLN A 241 31.63 14.58 -30.41
C GLN A 241 31.47 13.62 -31.60
#